data_AF-A0A382ZK86-F1
#
_entry.id   AF-A0A382ZK86-F1
#
_cell.length_a   1.000
_cell.length_b   1.000
_cell.length_c   1.000
_cell.angle_alpha   90.00
_cell.angle_beta   90.00
_cell.angle_gamma   90.00
#
_symmetry.space_group_name_H-M   'P 1'
#
loop_
_entity.id
_entity.type
_entity.pdbx_description
1 polymer ?
#
loop_
_entity_poly.entity_id
_entity_poly.type
_entity_poly.pdbx_seq_one_letter_code
_entity_poly.pdbx_strand_id
1 'polypeptide(L)'
;MTYWRHHLFEGRRSLGFAHFGVQHDDEDRTFPFEDSEADRVAQELGLEVRNPEDPDGLGTTFLLIEPVVTPEDLKLAVERNWWPALIQYDDLIIDIVDQDKIDHTPAPKTDPDLKPYIRAFEIATQATVATLVAGRERFSHPREMELVHRGKRPTVIGHLGLVADPGGWSFPPEDGTDHKSLVAMIRGPRMVTEYYECGPGRTSQIRGVFLADDSVDDLLKSTEPKQHDRWSETKGMGGVEDEAPEIARRVHAHTKT
;
A
#
# COMPACT_ATOMS: atom_id res chain seq x y z
N MET A 1 -3.82 -9.17 -18.82
CA MET A 1 -4.91 -10.01 -18.27
C MET A 1 -5.78 -9.12 -17.38
N THR A 2 -7.00 -8.78 -17.78
CA THR A 2 -7.86 -7.75 -17.15
C THR A 2 -8.52 -8.22 -15.85
N TYR A 3 -8.94 -7.27 -15.00
CA TYR A 3 -9.51 -7.47 -13.66
C TYR A 3 -10.95 -8.02 -13.69
N TRP A 4 -11.65 -7.82 -14.81
CA TRP A 4 -13.08 -8.13 -14.96
C TRP A 4 -13.29 -9.26 -15.96
N ARG A 5 -14.17 -10.21 -15.61
CA ARG A 5 -14.60 -11.26 -16.55
C ARG A 5 -15.46 -10.62 -17.63
N HIS A 6 -15.20 -11.00 -18.88
CA HIS A 6 -16.07 -10.63 -19.98
C HIS A 6 -17.51 -11.09 -19.70
N HIS A 7 -18.48 -10.22 -19.94
CA HIS A 7 -19.90 -10.56 -19.94
C HIS A 7 -20.50 -10.27 -21.32
N LEU A 8 -21.66 -10.83 -21.61
CA LEU A 8 -22.41 -10.53 -22.82
C LEU A 8 -23.34 -9.35 -22.54
N PHE A 9 -23.20 -8.28 -23.30
CA PHE A 9 -24.12 -7.15 -23.32
C PHE A 9 -24.60 -6.97 -24.77
N GLU A 10 -25.90 -7.07 -24.99
CA GLU A 10 -26.53 -7.00 -26.33
C GLU A 10 -25.89 -7.94 -27.38
N GLY A 11 -25.53 -9.16 -26.97
CA GLY A 11 -24.90 -10.15 -27.85
C GLY A 11 -23.43 -9.89 -28.15
N ARG A 12 -22.83 -8.81 -27.61
CA ARG A 12 -21.40 -8.51 -27.72
C ARG A 12 -20.68 -8.80 -26.42
N ARG A 13 -19.45 -9.30 -26.53
CA ARG A 13 -18.60 -9.61 -25.38
C ARG A 13 -18.00 -8.30 -24.86
N SER A 14 -18.54 -7.80 -23.76
CA SER A 14 -18.10 -6.55 -23.10
C SER A 14 -17.28 -6.86 -21.85
N LEU A 15 -16.33 -5.97 -21.54
CA LEU A 15 -15.64 -5.95 -20.24
C LEU A 15 -16.39 -5.13 -19.19
N GLY A 16 -17.38 -4.33 -19.60
CA GLY A 16 -18.03 -3.32 -18.75
C GLY A 16 -17.21 -2.03 -18.58
N PHE A 17 -16.14 -1.87 -19.37
CA PHE A 17 -15.27 -0.70 -19.39
C PHE A 17 -15.21 -0.18 -20.82
N ALA A 18 -15.30 1.13 -20.96
CA ALA A 18 -15.02 1.86 -22.19
C ALA A 18 -13.88 2.84 -21.91
N HIS A 19 -12.98 2.99 -22.88
CA HIS A 19 -11.97 4.03 -22.84
C HIS A 19 -12.46 5.19 -23.69
N PHE A 20 -12.42 6.39 -23.12
CA PHE A 20 -12.70 7.64 -23.81
C PHE A 20 -11.39 8.31 -24.20
N GLY A 21 -11.25 8.71 -25.47
CA GLY A 21 -9.98 9.15 -26.03
C GLY A 21 -10.00 9.23 -27.56
N VAL A 22 -8.81 9.35 -28.16
CA VAL A 22 -8.63 9.40 -29.61
C VAL A 22 -8.79 8.00 -30.19
N GLN A 23 -9.68 7.85 -31.17
CA GLN A 23 -9.79 6.65 -32.00
C GLN A 23 -9.04 6.90 -33.31
N HIS A 24 -8.18 5.96 -33.70
CA HIS A 24 -7.57 5.95 -35.02
C HIS A 24 -8.28 4.93 -35.90
N ASP A 25 -8.57 5.29 -37.15
CA ASP A 25 -9.35 4.45 -38.07
C ASP A 25 -8.77 3.04 -38.32
N ASP A 26 -7.47 2.87 -38.08
CA ASP A 26 -6.73 1.60 -38.25
C ASP A 26 -6.56 0.78 -36.95
N GLU A 27 -7.03 1.28 -35.80
CA GLU A 27 -6.88 0.60 -34.52
C GLU A 27 -8.20 0.46 -33.77
N ASP A 28 -8.52 -0.77 -33.36
CA ASP A 28 -9.62 -1.11 -32.43
C ASP A 28 -9.29 -0.68 -30.97
N ARG A 29 -8.43 0.35 -30.81
CA ARG A 29 -7.90 0.86 -29.56
C ARG A 29 -8.15 2.36 -29.45
N THR A 30 -8.49 2.76 -28.22
CA THR A 30 -8.57 4.16 -27.82
C THR A 30 -7.23 4.58 -27.22
N PHE A 31 -6.73 5.74 -27.64
CA PHE A 31 -5.53 6.38 -27.12
C PHE A 31 -5.89 7.55 -26.19
N PRO A 32 -5.05 7.86 -25.19
CA PRO A 32 -5.25 9.05 -24.37
C PRO A 32 -5.18 10.32 -25.23
N PHE A 33 -5.87 11.38 -24.81
CA PHE A 33 -5.59 12.71 -25.31
C PHE A 33 -4.23 13.18 -24.77
N GLU A 34 -3.52 13.99 -25.55
CA GLU A 34 -2.21 14.54 -25.20
C GLU A 34 -2.22 16.06 -25.36
N ASP A 35 -1.30 16.74 -24.66
CA ASP A 35 -1.06 18.19 -24.70
C ASP A 35 -2.37 19.02 -24.66
N SER A 36 -2.56 19.92 -25.64
CA SER A 36 -3.68 20.86 -25.67
C SER A 36 -5.05 20.19 -25.74
N GLU A 37 -5.15 18.99 -26.34
CA GLU A 37 -6.42 18.27 -26.37
C GLU A 37 -6.74 17.63 -25.02
N ALA A 38 -5.73 17.17 -24.28
CA ALA A 38 -5.93 16.70 -22.91
C ALA A 38 -6.41 17.85 -22.01
N ASP A 39 -5.81 19.03 -22.14
CA ASP A 39 -6.19 20.23 -21.38
C ASP A 39 -7.63 20.66 -21.69
N ARG A 40 -8.02 20.67 -22.98
CA ARG A 40 -9.38 21.00 -23.38
C ARG A 40 -10.40 20.04 -22.75
N VAL A 41 -10.14 18.74 -22.82
CA VAL A 41 -11.04 17.71 -22.25
C VAL A 41 -11.09 17.82 -20.72
N ALA A 42 -9.96 18.06 -20.06
CA ALA A 42 -9.91 18.28 -18.61
C ALA A 42 -10.79 19.47 -18.19
N GLN A 43 -10.72 20.60 -18.90
CA GLN A 43 -11.55 21.78 -18.64
C GLN A 43 -13.05 21.50 -18.84
N GLU A 44 -13.42 20.76 -19.88
CA GLU A 44 -14.81 20.36 -20.13
C GLU A 44 -15.37 19.47 -19.02
N LEU A 45 -14.51 18.69 -18.36
CA LEU A 45 -14.84 17.89 -17.19
C LEU A 45 -14.77 18.67 -15.87
N GLY A 46 -14.50 19.97 -15.91
CA GLY A 46 -14.40 20.84 -14.74
C GLY A 46 -13.12 20.66 -13.93
N LEU A 47 -12.08 20.06 -14.52
CA LEU A 47 -10.75 19.96 -13.93
C LEU A 47 -9.91 21.20 -14.25
N GLU A 48 -9.05 21.56 -13.32
CA GLU A 48 -8.04 22.60 -13.55
C GLU A 48 -6.92 22.06 -14.43
N VAL A 49 -6.45 22.89 -15.37
CA VAL A 49 -5.31 22.56 -16.23
C VAL A 49 -4.03 22.76 -15.44
N ARG A 50 -3.15 21.77 -15.52
CA ARG A 50 -1.84 21.80 -14.87
C ARG A 50 -0.81 22.49 -15.75
N ASN A 51 0.09 23.23 -15.12
CA ASN A 51 1.19 23.89 -15.81
C ASN A 51 2.45 23.00 -15.74
N PRO A 52 2.96 22.46 -16.86
CA PRO A 52 4.14 21.61 -16.86
C PRO A 52 5.43 22.35 -16.49
N GLU A 53 5.45 23.68 -16.58
CA GLU A 53 6.60 24.52 -16.20
C GLU A 53 6.59 24.88 -14.70
N ASP A 54 5.50 24.59 -13.99
CA ASP A 54 5.37 24.79 -12.56
C ASP A 54 5.58 23.45 -11.84
N PRO A 55 6.62 23.31 -10.99
CA PRO A 55 6.84 22.09 -10.22
C PRO A 55 5.62 21.66 -9.39
N ASP A 56 4.87 22.62 -8.84
CA ASP A 56 3.65 22.34 -8.05
C ASP A 56 2.46 21.98 -8.96
N GLY A 57 2.58 22.27 -10.25
CA GLY A 57 1.67 21.86 -11.31
C GLY A 57 1.90 20.43 -11.80
N LEU A 58 2.94 19.73 -11.34
CA LEU A 58 3.21 18.34 -11.74
C LEU A 58 2.39 17.36 -10.89
N GLY A 59 1.91 16.27 -11.50
CA GLY A 59 1.21 15.22 -10.76
C GLY A 59 0.15 14.49 -11.58
N THR A 60 -0.67 13.69 -10.90
CA THR A 60 -1.79 12.96 -11.50
C THR A 60 -3.11 13.40 -10.88
N THR A 61 -4.13 13.65 -11.70
CA THR A 61 -5.50 13.97 -11.24
C THR A 61 -6.41 12.81 -11.61
N PHE A 62 -7.23 12.38 -10.66
CA PHE A 62 -8.30 11.43 -10.90
C PHE A 62 -9.64 12.12 -10.69
N LEU A 63 -10.51 12.07 -11.71
CA LEU A 63 -11.90 12.45 -11.58
C LEU A 63 -12.75 11.20 -11.41
N LEU A 64 -13.43 11.08 -10.27
CA LEU A 64 -14.35 9.99 -10.00
C LEU A 64 -15.78 10.51 -10.16
N ILE A 65 -16.48 10.04 -11.19
CA ILE A 65 -17.87 10.42 -11.47
C ILE A 65 -18.79 9.39 -10.82
N GLU A 66 -19.76 9.87 -10.04
CA GLU A 66 -20.72 9.05 -9.28
C GLU A 66 -20.04 7.91 -8.47
N PRO A 67 -19.06 8.22 -7.59
CA PRO A 67 -18.39 7.21 -6.82
C PRO A 67 -19.35 6.51 -5.85
N VAL A 68 -19.17 5.20 -5.67
CA VAL A 68 -19.89 4.40 -4.66
C VAL A 68 -19.27 4.51 -3.26
N VAL A 69 -18.23 5.34 -3.12
CA VAL A 69 -17.50 5.62 -1.88
C VAL A 69 -17.54 7.11 -1.61
N THR A 70 -17.51 7.49 -0.34
CA THR A 70 -17.45 8.91 0.05
C THR A 70 -16.01 9.42 0.03
N PRO A 71 -15.79 10.75 -0.01
CA PRO A 71 -14.47 11.35 0.17
C PRO A 71 -13.77 10.89 1.46
N GLU A 72 -14.52 10.74 2.57
CA GLU A 72 -13.97 10.24 3.82
C GLU A 72 -13.54 8.77 3.72
N ASP A 73 -14.30 7.91 3.03
CA ASP A 73 -13.89 6.52 2.80
C ASP A 73 -12.56 6.45 2.02
N LEU A 74 -12.39 7.33 1.03
CA LEU A 74 -11.14 7.44 0.26
C LEU A 74 -10.00 7.95 1.14
N LYS A 75 -10.23 8.99 1.94
CA LYS A 75 -9.24 9.51 2.90
C LYS A 75 -8.78 8.41 3.85
N LEU A 76 -9.71 7.69 4.47
CA LEU A 76 -9.40 6.57 5.36
C LEU A 76 -8.65 5.44 4.64
N ALA A 77 -9.00 5.15 3.38
CA ALA A 77 -8.27 4.16 2.58
C ALA A 77 -6.83 4.60 2.28
N VAL A 78 -6.62 5.89 1.97
CA VAL A 78 -5.30 6.47 1.77
C VAL A 78 -4.49 6.41 3.07
N GLU A 79 -5.05 6.88 4.19
CA GLU A 79 -4.40 6.82 5.50
C GLU A 79 -4.02 5.39 5.86
N ARG A 80 -4.92 4.41 5.68
CA ARG A 80 -4.62 3.00 5.99
C ARG A 80 -3.51 2.39 5.15
N ASN A 81 -3.40 2.74 3.88
CA ASN A 81 -2.50 2.03 2.96
C ASN A 81 -1.21 2.80 2.64
N TRP A 82 -1.21 4.13 2.81
CA TRP A 82 -0.12 5.01 2.38
C TRP A 82 0.42 5.91 3.50
N TRP A 83 -0.05 5.76 4.75
CA TRP A 83 0.51 6.51 5.87
C TRP A 83 2.04 6.45 5.96
N PRO A 84 2.77 5.34 5.69
CA PRO A 84 4.22 5.34 5.86
C PRO A 84 4.90 6.29 4.87
N ALA A 85 4.41 6.33 3.62
CA ALA A 85 4.87 7.28 2.62
C ALA A 85 4.54 8.73 3.03
N LEU A 86 3.29 8.98 3.44
CA LEU A 86 2.81 10.31 3.84
C LEU A 86 3.53 10.90 5.06
N ILE A 87 4.08 10.06 5.95
CA ILE A 87 4.86 10.55 7.11
C ILE A 87 6.35 10.68 6.83
N GLN A 88 6.89 9.90 5.90
CA GLN A 88 8.32 9.80 5.64
C GLN A 88 8.76 10.80 4.57
N TYR A 89 7.91 11.02 3.57
CA TYR A 89 8.22 11.84 2.42
C TYR A 89 7.39 13.11 2.44
N ASP A 90 8.06 14.25 2.27
CA ASP A 90 7.40 15.56 2.19
C ASP A 90 6.86 15.86 0.77
N ASP A 91 7.22 15.03 -0.23
CA ASP A 91 6.88 15.22 -1.65
C ASP A 91 5.66 14.41 -2.13
N LEU A 92 5.15 13.48 -1.31
CA LEU A 92 3.87 12.83 -1.57
C LEU A 92 2.73 13.64 -0.96
N ILE A 93 2.06 14.43 -1.79
CA ILE A 93 0.88 15.21 -1.42
C ILE A 93 -0.35 14.55 -2.04
N ILE A 94 -1.38 14.33 -1.22
CA ILE A 94 -2.66 13.76 -1.65
C ILE A 94 -3.77 14.66 -1.15
N ASP A 95 -4.42 15.34 -2.09
CA ASP A 95 -5.59 16.17 -1.83
C ASP A 95 -6.85 15.46 -2.33
N ILE A 96 -7.86 15.40 -1.47
CA ILE A 96 -9.15 14.78 -1.79
C ILE A 96 -10.19 15.89 -1.70
N VAL A 97 -10.70 16.32 -2.85
CA VAL A 97 -11.66 17.41 -2.93
C VAL A 97 -13.01 16.87 -3.35
N ASP A 98 -14.04 17.15 -2.56
CA ASP A 98 -15.40 16.73 -2.86
C ASP A 98 -16.14 17.69 -3.81
N GLN A 99 -17.39 17.36 -4.14
CA GLN A 99 -18.22 18.17 -5.04
C GLN A 99 -18.50 19.59 -4.51
N ASP A 100 -18.43 19.78 -3.17
CA ASP A 100 -18.66 21.05 -2.49
C ASP A 100 -17.35 21.84 -2.31
N LYS A 101 -16.24 21.36 -2.92
CA LYS A 101 -14.89 21.92 -2.84
C LYS A 101 -14.32 21.90 -1.42
N ILE A 102 -14.77 20.96 -0.60
CA ILE A 102 -14.20 20.71 0.73
C ILE A 102 -13.02 19.75 0.56
N ASP A 103 -11.90 20.10 1.19
CA ASP A 103 -10.69 19.31 1.23
C ASP A 103 -10.73 18.29 2.39
N HIS A 104 -10.37 17.06 2.08
CA HIS A 104 -10.29 15.91 2.97
C HIS A 104 -8.85 15.39 3.04
N THR A 105 -7.91 16.27 3.37
CA THR A 105 -6.48 15.94 3.44
C THR A 105 -6.20 14.80 4.45
N PRO A 106 -5.48 13.73 4.05
CA PRO A 106 -5.02 12.69 4.96
C PRO A 106 -4.12 13.24 6.08
N ALA A 107 -4.39 12.85 7.32
CA ALA A 107 -3.64 13.24 8.52
C ALA A 107 -3.34 12.03 9.42
N PRO A 108 -2.59 11.02 8.92
CA PRO A 108 -2.44 9.73 9.60
C PRO A 108 -1.81 9.81 11.01
N LYS A 109 -1.01 10.84 11.30
CA LYS A 109 -0.43 11.07 12.64
C LYS A 109 -1.49 11.40 13.71
N THR A 110 -2.66 11.86 13.28
CA THR A 110 -3.78 12.21 14.18
C THR A 110 -4.67 11.00 14.48
N ASP A 111 -4.65 9.97 13.64
CA ASP A 111 -5.45 8.76 13.78
C ASP A 111 -4.93 7.90 14.96
N PRO A 112 -5.75 7.69 16.01
CA PRO A 112 -5.36 6.87 17.15
C PRO A 112 -5.05 5.40 16.78
N ASP A 113 -5.70 4.85 15.75
CA ASP A 113 -5.50 3.45 15.33
C ASP A 113 -4.17 3.25 14.61
N LEU A 114 -3.64 4.30 13.98
CA LEU A 114 -2.34 4.28 13.28
C LEU A 114 -1.15 4.55 14.20
N LYS A 115 -1.33 5.24 15.33
CA LYS A 115 -0.26 5.55 16.30
C LYS A 115 0.64 4.35 16.65
N PRO A 116 0.13 3.16 17.02
CA PRO A 116 1.00 2.05 17.36
C PRO A 116 1.80 1.53 16.15
N TYR A 117 1.26 1.62 14.93
CA TYR A 117 1.98 1.26 13.71
C TYR A 117 3.04 2.29 13.36
N ILE A 118 2.75 3.59 13.48
CA ILE A 118 3.73 4.66 13.27
C ILE A 118 4.92 4.46 14.22
N ARG A 119 4.66 4.18 15.50
CA ARG A 119 5.72 3.87 16.47
C ARG A 119 6.50 2.60 16.09
N ALA A 120 5.82 1.53 15.67
CA ALA A 120 6.48 0.32 15.20
C ALA A 120 7.36 0.57 13.96
N PHE A 121 6.94 1.46 13.06
CA PHE A 121 7.72 1.86 11.89
C PHE A 121 8.94 2.70 12.25
N GLU A 122 8.84 3.61 13.21
CA GLU A 122 10.00 4.31 13.77
C GLU A 122 11.03 3.30 14.31
N ILE A 123 10.58 2.29 15.07
CA ILE A 123 11.44 1.23 15.60
C ILE A 123 12.10 0.43 14.45
N ALA A 124 11.33 0.05 13.43
CA ALA A 124 11.84 -0.71 12.28
C ALA A 124 12.84 0.10 11.45
N THR A 125 12.64 1.43 11.33
CA THR A 125 13.49 2.34 10.56
C THR A 125 14.75 2.74 11.33
N GLN A 126 14.66 2.89 12.65
CA GLN A 126 15.74 3.35 13.54
C GLN A 126 16.35 2.20 14.36
N ALA A 127 16.29 0.98 13.83
CA ALA A 127 16.76 -0.30 14.37
C ALA A 127 17.95 -0.26 15.35
N THR A 128 18.96 0.56 15.05
CA THR A 128 20.24 0.60 15.78
C THR A 128 20.34 1.72 16.82
N VAL A 129 19.40 2.67 16.84
CA VAL A 129 19.45 3.87 17.71
C VAL A 129 18.17 4.11 18.52
N ALA A 130 17.08 3.42 18.20
CA ALA A 130 15.83 3.55 18.94
C ALA A 130 16.01 3.10 20.40
N THR A 131 15.67 3.98 21.34
CA THR A 131 15.51 3.58 22.75
C THR A 131 14.20 2.84 22.90
N LEU A 132 14.27 1.54 23.16
CA LEU A 132 13.10 0.68 23.29
C LEU A 132 12.58 0.67 24.72
N VAL A 133 11.26 0.78 24.87
CA VAL A 133 10.58 0.60 26.15
C VAL A 133 10.51 -0.90 26.48
N ALA A 134 11.30 -1.32 27.46
CA ALA A 134 11.36 -2.72 27.90
C ALA A 134 9.97 -3.30 28.21
N GLY A 135 9.68 -4.48 27.65
CA GLY A 135 8.40 -5.18 27.84
C GLY A 135 7.22 -4.63 27.03
N ARG A 136 7.42 -3.55 26.25
CA ARG A 136 6.38 -2.97 25.37
C ARG A 136 6.82 -2.86 23.93
N GLU A 137 8.11 -2.67 23.69
CA GLU A 137 8.66 -2.45 22.36
C GLU A 137 9.72 -3.50 22.04
N ARG A 138 9.74 -3.96 20.79
CA ARG A 138 10.75 -4.92 20.32
C ARG A 138 11.17 -4.60 18.90
N PHE A 139 12.48 -4.73 18.68
CA PHE A 139 13.08 -4.75 17.36
C PHE A 139 13.63 -6.14 17.07
N SER A 140 13.49 -6.59 15.83
CA SER A 140 14.17 -7.78 15.32
C SER A 140 14.30 -7.71 13.81
N HIS A 141 15.11 -8.59 13.23
CA HIS A 141 15.15 -8.79 11.79
C HIS A 141 15.28 -10.28 11.48
N PRO A 142 14.78 -10.75 10.33
CA PRO A 142 15.00 -12.12 9.90
C PRO A 142 16.49 -12.38 9.68
N ARG A 143 16.87 -13.66 9.68
CA ARG A 143 18.22 -14.05 9.27
C ARG A 143 18.46 -13.65 7.81
N GLU A 144 19.68 -13.18 7.55
CA GLU A 144 20.11 -12.85 6.19
C GLU A 144 19.95 -14.05 5.24
N MET A 145 19.67 -13.74 3.98
CA MET A 145 19.51 -14.71 2.92
C MET A 145 20.52 -14.45 1.81
N GLU A 146 21.12 -15.50 1.26
CA GLU A 146 21.89 -15.39 0.02
C GLU A 146 20.93 -15.33 -1.16
N LEU A 147 20.98 -14.23 -1.92
CA LEU A 147 20.14 -14.02 -3.09
C LEU A 147 20.95 -14.29 -4.37
N VAL A 148 20.50 -15.23 -5.20
CA VAL A 148 21.11 -15.61 -6.47
C VAL A 148 21.17 -14.40 -7.41
N HIS A 149 20.12 -13.59 -7.50
CA HIS A 149 20.11 -12.40 -8.36
C HIS A 149 21.15 -11.33 -7.95
N ARG A 150 21.65 -11.40 -6.71
CA ARG A 150 22.75 -10.55 -6.19
C ARG A 150 24.10 -11.25 -6.11
N GLY A 151 24.25 -12.38 -6.79
CA GLY A 151 25.49 -13.16 -6.79
C GLY A 151 25.75 -13.88 -5.46
N LYS A 152 24.69 -14.35 -4.79
CA LYS A 152 24.71 -15.12 -3.54
C LYS A 152 25.38 -14.39 -2.37
N ARG A 153 25.08 -13.11 -2.22
CA ARG A 153 25.55 -12.31 -1.08
C ARG A 153 24.55 -12.37 0.07
N PRO A 154 25.00 -12.48 1.32
CA PRO A 154 24.13 -12.29 2.48
C PRO A 154 23.42 -10.94 2.39
N THR A 155 22.10 -10.99 2.41
CA THR A 155 21.23 -9.83 2.20
C THR A 155 20.20 -9.76 3.32
N VAL A 156 20.07 -8.59 3.94
CA VAL A 156 19.00 -8.29 4.89
C VAL A 156 17.70 -8.16 4.11
N ILE A 157 16.66 -8.88 4.54
CA ILE A 157 15.37 -8.88 3.84
C ILE A 157 14.38 -7.83 4.39
N GLY A 158 14.66 -7.29 5.57
CA GLY A 158 13.84 -6.27 6.21
C GLY A 158 13.95 -6.27 7.72
N HIS A 159 13.14 -5.42 8.35
CA HIS A 159 13.15 -5.12 9.77
C HIS A 159 11.76 -5.25 10.37
N LEU A 160 11.66 -5.73 11.61
CA LEU A 160 10.40 -5.86 12.34
C LEU A 160 10.43 -5.01 13.60
N GLY A 161 9.53 -4.03 13.66
CA GLY A 161 9.21 -3.28 14.87
C GLY A 161 7.88 -3.76 15.44
N LEU A 162 7.81 -3.94 16.76
CA LEU A 162 6.62 -4.37 17.48
C LEU A 162 6.35 -3.45 18.66
N VAL A 163 5.08 -3.17 18.89
CA VAL A 163 4.58 -2.35 19.99
C VAL A 163 3.42 -3.08 20.68
N ALA A 164 3.40 -3.02 22.00
CA ALA A 164 2.30 -3.44 22.85
C ALA A 164 1.93 -2.32 23.84
N ASP A 165 0.65 -2.23 24.17
CA ASP A 165 0.11 -1.37 25.21
C ASP A 165 -0.68 -2.20 26.25
N PRO A 166 0.03 -2.78 27.24
CA PRO A 166 -0.61 -3.61 28.26
C PRO A 166 -1.67 -2.89 29.11
N GLY A 167 -1.65 -1.55 29.13
CA GLY A 167 -2.62 -0.74 29.87
C GLY A 167 -3.81 -0.29 29.03
N GLY A 168 -3.85 -0.66 27.75
CA GLY A 168 -4.86 -0.20 26.80
C GLY A 168 -5.20 -1.28 25.78
N TRP A 169 -5.00 -0.96 24.50
CA TRP A 169 -5.58 -1.75 23.39
C TRP A 169 -4.97 -3.15 23.23
N SER A 170 -3.84 -3.49 23.87
CA SER A 170 -3.33 -4.87 23.84
C SER A 170 -4.20 -5.85 24.61
N PHE A 171 -5.00 -5.38 25.57
CA PHE A 171 -5.97 -6.19 26.30
C PHE A 171 -7.35 -5.52 26.19
N PRO A 172 -7.95 -5.54 24.99
CA PRO A 172 -9.18 -4.83 24.75
C PRO A 172 -10.35 -5.50 25.50
N PRO A 173 -11.40 -4.75 25.85
CA PRO A 173 -12.59 -5.30 26.48
C PRO A 173 -13.33 -6.27 25.54
N GLU A 174 -14.13 -7.17 26.11
CA GLU A 174 -15.07 -7.99 25.34
C GLU A 174 -16.23 -7.12 24.84
N ASP A 175 -16.06 -6.50 23.68
CA ASP A 175 -17.03 -5.60 23.04
C ASP A 175 -17.68 -6.19 21.77
N GLY A 176 -17.41 -7.48 21.50
CA GLY A 176 -17.87 -8.17 20.29
C GLY A 176 -16.96 -7.97 19.08
N THR A 177 -15.93 -7.14 19.18
CA THR A 177 -14.90 -6.99 18.14
C THR A 177 -13.92 -8.15 18.21
N ASP A 178 -13.57 -8.71 17.05
CA ASP A 178 -12.53 -9.74 16.98
C ASP A 178 -11.15 -9.10 16.94
N HIS A 179 -10.65 -8.77 18.14
CA HIS A 179 -9.34 -8.15 18.31
C HIS A 179 -8.22 -9.12 17.91
N LYS A 180 -7.34 -8.64 17.03
CA LYS A 180 -6.26 -9.43 16.41
C LYS A 180 -4.91 -8.75 16.54
N SER A 181 -3.86 -9.54 16.49
CA SER A 181 -2.48 -9.06 16.37
C SER A 181 -2.16 -8.90 14.89
N LEU A 182 -1.66 -7.72 14.54
CA LEU A 182 -1.54 -7.29 13.14
C LEU A 182 -0.16 -6.67 12.91
N VAL A 183 0.48 -7.07 11.83
CA VAL A 183 1.73 -6.49 11.35
C VAL A 183 1.48 -5.85 9.99
N ALA A 184 1.70 -4.54 9.87
CA ALA A 184 1.67 -3.86 8.60
C ALA A 184 2.91 -4.27 7.77
N MET A 185 2.67 -4.91 6.64
CA MET A 185 3.69 -5.36 5.69
C MET A 185 3.98 -4.20 4.73
N ILE A 186 5.19 -3.67 4.77
CA ILE A 186 5.58 -2.47 4.02
C ILE A 186 6.74 -2.81 3.10
N ARG A 187 6.65 -2.38 1.84
CA ARG A 187 7.76 -2.39 0.88
C ARG A 187 7.92 -1.03 0.20
N GLY A 188 8.94 -0.84 -0.62
CA GLY A 188 9.05 0.32 -1.50
C GLY A 188 7.80 0.39 -2.40
N PRO A 189 7.09 1.52 -2.54
CA PRO A 189 7.45 2.91 -2.19
C PRO A 189 6.89 3.40 -0.83
N ARG A 190 6.98 2.60 0.23
CA ARG A 190 6.36 2.84 1.57
C ARG A 190 4.84 2.67 1.58
N MET A 191 4.35 1.76 0.75
CA MET A 191 2.96 1.31 0.75
C MET A 191 2.78 0.13 1.71
N VAL A 192 1.71 0.14 2.49
CA VAL A 192 1.25 -1.03 3.24
C VAL A 192 0.54 -1.96 2.26
N THR A 193 1.07 -3.17 2.08
CA THR A 193 0.44 -4.17 1.22
C THR A 193 -0.58 -4.98 2.00
N GLU A 194 -0.32 -5.27 3.28
CA GLU A 194 -1.21 -6.10 4.08
C GLU A 194 -1.10 -5.72 5.56
N TYR A 195 -2.22 -5.79 6.29
CA TYR A 195 -2.20 -5.89 7.74
C TYR A 195 -2.25 -7.37 8.12
N TYR A 196 -1.07 -8.00 8.12
CA TYR A 196 -0.92 -9.44 8.28
C TYR A 196 -1.28 -9.89 9.70
N GLU A 197 -2.29 -10.75 9.80
CA GLU A 197 -2.70 -11.36 11.07
C GLU A 197 -1.67 -12.40 11.54
N CYS A 198 -1.01 -12.11 12.65
CA CYS A 198 -0.01 -12.98 13.24
C CYS A 198 0.11 -12.75 14.75
N GLY A 199 0.39 -13.80 15.53
CA GLY A 199 0.59 -13.70 16.98
C GLY A 199 -0.22 -14.70 17.81
N PRO A 200 -0.16 -14.59 19.16
CA PRO A 200 -0.59 -15.63 20.09
C PRO A 200 -2.12 -15.81 20.24
N GLY A 201 -2.93 -15.16 19.39
CA GLY A 201 -4.39 -15.27 19.40
C GLY A 201 -5.09 -14.16 20.19
N ARG A 202 -6.27 -14.46 20.75
CA ARG A 202 -7.24 -13.45 21.23
C ARG A 202 -6.90 -12.78 22.56
N THR A 203 -5.91 -13.29 23.31
CA THR A 203 -5.67 -12.89 24.70
C THR A 203 -4.75 -11.68 24.85
N SER A 204 -3.91 -11.38 23.86
CA SER A 204 -3.02 -10.22 23.88
C SER A 204 -2.75 -9.75 22.47
N GLN A 205 -2.99 -8.46 22.20
CA GLN A 205 -2.82 -7.88 20.88
C GLN A 205 -1.53 -7.10 20.76
N ILE A 206 -0.82 -7.35 19.66
CA ILE A 206 0.39 -6.63 19.27
C ILE A 206 0.12 -5.92 17.95
N ARG A 207 0.75 -4.76 17.77
CA ARG A 207 0.77 -4.01 16.51
C ARG A 207 2.21 -3.93 16.07
N GLY A 208 2.46 -4.24 14.81
CA GLY A 208 3.81 -4.28 14.29
C GLY A 208 3.91 -3.74 12.89
N VAL A 209 5.15 -3.54 12.47
CA VAL A 209 5.51 -3.17 11.12
C VAL A 209 6.66 -4.04 10.67
N PHE A 210 6.47 -4.75 9.57
CA PHE A 210 7.57 -5.34 8.83
C PHE A 210 7.93 -4.41 7.68
N LEU A 211 9.16 -3.90 7.70
CA LEU A 211 9.70 -3.01 6.69
C LEU A 211 10.67 -3.79 5.81
N ALA A 212 10.26 -4.10 4.58
CA ALA A 212 11.13 -4.77 3.62
C ALA A 212 12.34 -3.88 3.28
N ASP A 213 13.47 -4.54 3.05
CA ASP A 213 14.68 -3.88 2.56
C ASP A 213 14.55 -3.59 1.06
N ASP A 214 15.07 -2.46 0.59
CA ASP A 214 15.04 -2.07 -0.82
C ASP A 214 15.67 -3.14 -1.73
N SER A 215 16.58 -3.96 -1.18
CA SER A 215 17.24 -5.00 -1.94
C SER A 215 16.34 -6.15 -2.41
N VAL A 216 15.19 -6.33 -1.77
CA VAL A 216 14.21 -7.40 -2.05
C VAL A 216 12.86 -6.87 -2.54
N ASP A 217 12.73 -5.55 -2.75
CA ASP A 217 11.47 -4.90 -3.12
C ASP A 217 10.86 -5.47 -4.40
N ASP A 218 11.64 -5.53 -5.49
CA ASP A 218 11.20 -6.05 -6.79
C ASP A 218 10.77 -7.52 -6.70
N LEU A 219 11.45 -8.32 -5.88
CA LEU A 219 11.11 -9.71 -5.65
C LEU A 219 9.76 -9.82 -4.93
N LEU A 220 9.57 -9.10 -3.82
CA LEU A 220 8.30 -9.09 -3.09
C LEU A 220 7.15 -8.60 -3.97
N LYS A 221 7.35 -7.50 -4.71
CA LYS A 221 6.39 -6.95 -5.69
C LYS A 221 5.98 -7.99 -6.73
N SER A 222 6.90 -8.82 -7.20
CA SER A 222 6.59 -9.89 -8.18
C SER A 222 5.69 -11.00 -7.62
N THR A 223 5.63 -11.16 -6.29
CA THR A 223 4.75 -12.14 -5.63
C THR A 223 3.34 -11.61 -5.39
N GLU A 224 3.09 -10.32 -5.62
CA GLU A 224 1.81 -9.71 -5.30
C GLU A 224 0.73 -10.07 -6.33
N PRO A 225 -0.51 -10.32 -5.88
CA PRO A 225 -1.63 -10.33 -6.79
C PRO A 225 -1.88 -8.90 -7.31
N LYS A 226 -2.74 -8.77 -8.33
CA LYS A 226 -3.09 -7.47 -8.93
C LYS A 226 -3.69 -6.45 -7.96
N GLN A 227 -4.23 -6.92 -6.83
CA GLN A 227 -4.80 -6.07 -5.78
C GLN A 227 -3.71 -5.48 -4.88
N HIS A 228 -2.46 -5.94 -5.00
CA HIS A 228 -1.32 -5.49 -4.19
C HIS A 228 -1.58 -5.60 -2.68
N ASP A 229 -2.34 -6.63 -2.27
CA ASP A 229 -2.92 -6.78 -0.94
C ASP A 229 -2.26 -7.88 -0.06
N ARG A 230 -1.24 -8.57 -0.59
CA ARG A 230 -0.47 -9.62 0.11
C ARG A 230 0.77 -10.06 -0.66
N TRP A 231 1.74 -10.66 0.04
CA TRP A 231 2.86 -11.36 -0.58
C TRP A 231 2.59 -12.85 -0.72
N SER A 232 2.73 -13.41 -1.92
CA SER A 232 2.45 -14.83 -2.16
C SER A 232 3.64 -15.71 -1.84
N GLU A 233 3.43 -16.74 -1.02
CA GLU A 233 4.44 -17.78 -0.72
C GLU A 233 4.52 -18.87 -1.80
N THR A 234 3.72 -18.78 -2.86
CA THR A 234 3.69 -19.73 -3.97
C THR A 234 4.12 -19.07 -5.28
N LYS A 235 4.73 -19.85 -6.17
CA LYS A 235 5.05 -19.37 -7.52
C LYS A 235 3.75 -19.11 -8.27
N GLY A 236 3.51 -17.86 -8.68
CA GLY A 236 2.45 -17.52 -9.62
C GLY A 236 2.73 -18.11 -11.01
N MET A 237 1.72 -18.13 -11.89
CA MET A 237 1.87 -18.58 -13.29
C MET A 237 2.71 -17.63 -14.18
N GLY A 238 3.45 -16.68 -13.61
CA GLY A 238 3.95 -15.48 -14.28
C GLY A 238 5.46 -15.28 -14.30
N GLY A 239 6.28 -16.34 -14.28
CA GLY A 239 7.75 -16.18 -14.39
C GLY A 239 8.40 -15.48 -13.19
N VAL A 240 7.77 -15.57 -12.02
CA VAL A 240 8.32 -15.09 -10.74
C VAL A 240 9.63 -15.83 -10.45
N GLU A 241 10.68 -15.07 -10.12
CA GLU A 241 11.97 -15.66 -9.75
C GLU A 241 11.82 -16.62 -8.58
N ASP A 242 12.56 -17.74 -8.63
CA ASP A 242 12.41 -18.85 -7.68
C ASP A 242 12.58 -18.45 -6.21
N GLU A 243 13.31 -17.37 -5.96
CA GLU A 243 13.62 -16.86 -4.63
C GLU A 243 12.51 -15.99 -4.04
N ALA A 244 11.67 -15.37 -4.86
CA ALA A 244 10.68 -14.40 -4.38
C ALA A 244 9.63 -15.01 -3.42
N PRO A 245 9.05 -16.20 -3.70
CA PRO A 245 8.12 -16.84 -2.76
C PRO A 245 8.80 -17.33 -1.48
N GLU A 246 10.11 -17.63 -1.52
CA GLU A 246 10.89 -18.01 -0.34
C GLU A 246 11.13 -16.79 0.56
N ILE A 247 11.40 -15.61 -0.01
CA ILE A 247 11.48 -14.36 0.75
C ILE A 247 10.15 -14.09 1.46
N ALA A 248 9.03 -14.14 0.74
CA ALA A 248 7.71 -13.95 1.34
C ALA A 248 7.45 -14.92 2.51
N ARG A 249 7.81 -16.20 2.34
CA ARG A 249 7.69 -17.22 3.39
C ARG A 249 8.56 -16.91 4.61
N ARG A 250 9.80 -16.47 4.41
CA ARG A 250 10.71 -16.11 5.52
C ARG A 250 10.21 -14.91 6.29
N VAL A 251 9.70 -13.91 5.58
CA VAL A 251 9.05 -12.76 6.19
C VAL A 251 7.88 -13.22 7.05
N HIS A 252 6.91 -13.95 6.50
CA HIS A 252 5.74 -14.41 7.26
C HIS A 252 6.11 -15.35 8.43
N ALA A 253 7.18 -16.14 8.29
CA ALA A 253 7.67 -16.97 9.38
C ALA A 253 8.24 -16.11 10.52
N HIS A 254 8.98 -15.04 10.20
CA HIS A 254 9.57 -14.14 11.19
C HIS A 254 8.53 -13.25 11.88
N THR A 255 7.45 -12.86 11.21
CA THR A 255 6.38 -12.06 11.84
C THR A 255 5.56 -12.86 12.86
N LYS A 256 5.60 -14.20 12.80
CA LYS A 256 4.89 -15.10 13.73
C LYS A 256 5.64 -15.41 15.02
N THR A 257 6.93 -15.07 15.13
CA THR A 257 7.80 -15.43 16.26
C THR A 257 7.90 -14.33 17.32
#